data_AF-A0A2Z2NKG5-F1
#
_entry.id   AF-A0A2Z2NKG5-F1
#
_cell.length_a   1.000
_cell.length_b   1.000
_cell.length_c   1.000
_cell.angle_alpha   90.00
_cell.angle_beta   90.00
_cell.angle_gamma   90.00
#
_symmetry.space_group_name_H-M   'P 1'
#
loop_
_entity.id
_entity.type
_entity.pdbx_description
1 polymer ?
#
loop_
_entity_poly.entity_id
_entity_poly.type
_entity_poly.pdbx_seq_one_letter_code
_entity_poly.pdbx_strand_id
1 'polypeptide(L)'
;MTCKHLKNMGLAGMFLLAASNANADIDLSRFDDGAILSSPEIVECTLKTGATAECAQFLVKYKPDNLQIGPFCPQTLDETGGIWAWDGEDAGLYRLDRAFFEMLATLGFDFTDEGDNLNISDPSAGRPVSDHTCLEAAEDTTVEMTVLIPVAPQQAESLTDLGTVAKVGLALDGVPIFADAPSVLQTGHLPALDTCGGHIDPGGWYHWHATATDINSVFSHENVDADCALPQSSSALFGYAFDGYAMYGSTDANGSLPTDLDVCNGHTGVTEQSQSGEYHYHATAQFPNLPACLSGVQAVNNFVTTAKQGIGSANGMPGPGPGQGPDQGPRPKP
;
A
#
# COMPACT_ATOMS: atom_id res chain seq x y z
N MET A 1 72.85 -19.94 -38.50
CA MET A 1 71.69 -19.04 -38.65
C MET A 1 70.45 -19.89 -38.80
N THR A 2 69.71 -20.02 -37.70
CA THR A 2 68.47 -20.79 -37.54
C THR A 2 67.30 -19.83 -37.57
N CYS A 3 66.25 -20.12 -38.34
CA CYS A 3 64.97 -19.45 -38.17
C CYS A 3 63.84 -20.50 -38.28
N LYS A 4 63.32 -20.90 -37.12
CA LYS A 4 62.04 -21.61 -36.97
C LYS A 4 60.99 -20.55 -36.67
N HIS A 5 59.97 -20.41 -37.51
CA HIS A 5 58.79 -19.62 -37.17
C HIS A 5 57.81 -20.47 -36.35
N LEU A 6 57.56 -20.03 -35.13
CA LEU A 6 56.54 -20.53 -34.22
C LEU A 6 55.14 -20.15 -34.75
N LYS A 7 54.21 -21.10 -34.65
CA LYS A 7 52.77 -20.89 -34.77
C LYS A 7 52.27 -20.16 -33.51
N ASN A 8 51.64 -19.01 -33.68
CA ASN A 8 50.86 -18.36 -32.61
C ASN A 8 49.44 -18.93 -32.61
N MET A 9 49.10 -19.68 -31.56
CA MET A 9 47.71 -20.00 -31.19
C MET A 9 47.12 -18.77 -30.47
N GLY A 10 46.15 -18.12 -31.10
CA GLY A 10 45.35 -17.07 -30.45
C GLY A 10 44.37 -17.70 -29.49
N LEU A 11 44.54 -17.41 -28.19
CA LEU A 11 43.57 -17.72 -27.16
C LEU A 11 42.44 -16.68 -27.28
N ALA A 12 41.26 -17.11 -27.74
CA ALA A 12 40.06 -16.29 -27.72
C ALA A 12 39.58 -16.18 -26.26
N GLY A 13 39.90 -15.06 -25.61
CA GLY A 13 39.36 -14.70 -24.30
C GLY A 13 37.88 -14.38 -24.44
N MET A 14 37.04 -15.27 -23.93
CA MET A 14 35.60 -15.07 -23.80
C MET A 14 35.38 -14.05 -22.67
N PHE A 15 35.21 -12.78 -23.03
CA PHE A 15 34.74 -11.76 -22.10
C PHE A 15 33.29 -12.10 -21.76
N LEU A 16 33.05 -12.73 -20.59
CA LEU A 16 31.76 -12.66 -19.94
C LEU A 16 31.53 -11.19 -19.59
N LEU A 17 30.67 -10.52 -20.35
CA LEU A 17 30.00 -9.32 -19.90
C LEU A 17 29.14 -9.75 -18.71
N ALA A 18 29.61 -9.49 -17.48
CA ALA A 18 28.74 -9.49 -16.33
C ALA A 18 27.61 -8.50 -16.63
N ALA A 19 26.37 -8.99 -16.63
CA ALA A 19 25.21 -8.12 -16.69
C ALA A 19 25.35 -7.12 -15.53
N SER A 20 25.42 -5.83 -15.85
CA SER A 20 25.32 -4.78 -14.86
C SER A 20 23.92 -4.86 -14.27
N ASN A 21 23.80 -5.47 -13.09
CA ASN A 21 22.61 -5.33 -12.27
C ASN A 21 22.52 -3.84 -11.92
N ALA A 22 21.58 -3.13 -12.56
CA ALA A 22 21.15 -1.84 -12.06
C ALA A 22 20.47 -2.13 -10.71
N ASN A 23 21.23 -1.97 -9.63
CA ASN A 23 20.73 -2.17 -8.27
C ASN A 23 19.74 -1.03 -7.98
N ALA A 24 18.48 -1.33 -7.70
CA ALA A 24 17.62 -0.40 -6.98
C ALA A 24 18.05 -0.48 -5.52
N ASP A 25 19.04 0.35 -5.16
CA ASP A 25 19.57 0.40 -3.79
C ASP A 25 18.54 1.15 -2.94
N ILE A 26 17.85 0.45 -2.04
CA ILE A 26 16.89 1.09 -1.14
C ILE A 26 17.67 2.08 -0.28
N ASP A 27 17.45 3.37 -0.48
CA ASP A 27 18.08 4.39 0.35
C ASP A 27 17.44 4.41 1.75
N LEU A 28 18.00 3.61 2.65
CA LEU A 28 17.56 3.49 4.04
C LEU A 28 17.61 4.82 4.81
N SER A 29 18.42 5.79 4.35
CA SER A 29 18.51 7.10 5.00
C SER A 29 17.29 7.99 4.77
N ARG A 30 16.40 7.63 3.84
CA ARG A 30 15.17 8.35 3.55
C ARG A 30 14.01 8.02 4.48
N PHE A 31 14.11 6.94 5.25
CA PHE A 31 13.03 6.56 6.14
C PHE A 31 13.01 7.45 7.39
N ASP A 32 11.82 7.85 7.82
CA ASP A 32 11.62 8.62 9.05
C ASP A 32 11.86 7.71 10.27
N ASP A 33 12.75 8.16 11.16
CA ASP A 33 13.01 7.51 12.44
C ASP A 33 11.78 7.51 13.37
N GLY A 34 10.75 8.31 13.07
CA GLY A 34 9.54 8.49 13.84
C GLY A 34 8.71 7.22 14.06
N ALA A 35 8.81 6.21 13.19
CA ALA A 35 8.17 4.89 13.36
C ALA A 35 9.16 3.72 13.46
N ILE A 36 10.44 3.93 13.15
CA ILE A 36 11.45 2.88 13.14
C ILE A 36 12.02 2.68 14.55
N LEU A 37 11.88 1.47 15.10
CA LEU A 37 12.33 1.12 16.45
C LEU A 37 13.85 0.88 16.55
N SER A 38 14.48 0.51 15.43
CA SER A 38 15.93 0.32 15.32
C SER A 38 16.36 0.53 13.88
N SER A 39 17.59 1.03 13.66
CA SER A 39 18.15 1.22 12.31
C SER A 39 17.94 -0.03 11.45
N PRO A 40 17.43 0.12 10.21
CA PRO A 40 17.19 -1.03 9.35
C PRO A 40 18.48 -1.81 9.07
N GLU A 41 18.37 -3.13 9.05
CA GLU A 41 19.51 -4.04 8.84
C GLU A 41 19.38 -4.79 7.51
N ILE A 42 20.50 -5.01 6.83
CA ILE A 42 20.53 -5.92 5.68
C ILE A 42 20.70 -7.35 6.18
N VAL A 43 19.73 -8.20 5.85
CA VAL A 43 19.69 -9.60 6.25
C VAL A 43 19.54 -10.52 5.04
N GLU A 44 20.00 -11.76 5.18
CA GLU A 44 19.68 -12.80 4.21
C GLU A 44 18.18 -13.14 4.29
N CYS A 45 17.50 -13.19 3.15
CA CYS A 45 16.09 -13.54 3.04
C CYS A 45 15.86 -14.55 1.92
N THR A 46 14.72 -15.23 1.96
CA THR A 46 14.26 -16.13 0.89
C THR A 46 13.15 -15.44 0.10
N LEU A 47 13.31 -15.35 -1.21
CA LEU A 47 12.29 -14.85 -2.12
C LEU A 47 11.20 -15.90 -2.36
N LYS A 48 10.00 -15.49 -2.81
CA LYS A 48 8.90 -16.40 -3.15
C LYS A 48 9.24 -17.43 -4.24
N THR A 49 10.28 -17.17 -5.04
CA THR A 49 10.85 -18.12 -6.01
C THR A 49 11.71 -19.23 -5.37
N GLY A 50 12.02 -19.12 -4.08
CA GLY A 50 12.97 -19.98 -3.36
C GLY A 50 14.43 -19.52 -3.47
N ALA A 51 14.72 -18.45 -4.20
CA ALA A 51 16.06 -17.89 -4.30
C ALA A 51 16.46 -17.17 -2.99
N THR A 52 17.74 -17.28 -2.63
CA THR A 52 18.35 -16.45 -1.58
C THR A 52 18.60 -15.04 -2.12
N ALA A 53 18.32 -14.02 -1.30
CA ALA A 53 18.56 -12.62 -1.59
C ALA A 53 18.97 -11.85 -0.32
N GLU A 54 19.32 -10.59 -0.48
CA GLU A 54 19.46 -9.63 0.62
C GLU A 54 18.18 -8.79 0.73
N CYS A 55 17.70 -8.60 1.95
CA CYS A 55 16.54 -7.76 2.25
C CYS A 55 16.91 -6.73 3.31
N ALA A 56 16.34 -5.53 3.17
CA ALA A 56 16.27 -4.57 4.25
C ALA A 56 15.18 -5.04 5.23
N GLN A 57 15.57 -5.24 6.49
CA GLN A 57 14.68 -5.55 7.59
C GLN A 57 14.39 -4.30 8.40
N PHE A 58 13.10 -4.00 8.55
CA PHE A 58 12.62 -2.91 9.39
C PHE A 58 11.87 -3.48 10.58
N LEU A 59 12.10 -2.90 11.75
CA LEU A 59 11.27 -3.07 12.93
C LEU A 59 10.53 -1.74 13.15
N VAL A 60 9.23 -1.73 12.91
CA VAL A 60 8.41 -0.52 12.97
C VAL A 60 7.35 -0.65 14.08
N LYS A 61 7.03 0.44 14.75
CA LYS A 61 5.96 0.48 15.75
C LYS A 61 4.60 0.75 15.11
N TYR A 62 3.54 0.63 15.90
CA TYR A 62 2.14 0.80 15.48
C TYR A 62 1.83 2.07 14.66
N LYS A 63 2.54 3.19 14.87
CA LYS A 63 2.35 4.47 14.18
C LYS A 63 3.56 5.41 14.38
N PRO A 64 3.90 6.29 13.43
CA PRO A 64 4.91 7.34 13.65
C PRO A 64 4.50 8.34 14.75
N ASP A 65 5.47 8.86 15.50
CA ASP A 65 5.23 9.81 16.60
C ASP A 65 4.64 11.14 16.13
N ASN A 66 5.10 11.61 14.97
CA ASN A 66 4.73 12.88 14.36
C ASN A 66 3.47 12.79 13.47
N LEU A 67 2.98 11.58 13.16
CA LEU A 67 1.81 11.39 12.33
C LEU A 67 0.54 11.68 13.12
N GLN A 68 -0.14 12.76 12.74
CA GLN A 68 -1.53 13.00 13.12
C GLN A 68 -2.42 12.22 12.16
N ILE A 69 -3.39 11.49 12.71
CA ILE A 69 -4.30 10.64 11.95
C ILE A 69 -5.74 11.09 12.16
N GLY A 70 -6.61 10.70 11.24
CA GLY A 70 -8.00 11.11 11.24
C GLY A 70 -8.18 12.55 10.71
N PRO A 71 -9.41 13.07 10.69
CA PRO A 71 -10.65 12.42 11.16
C PRO A 71 -11.03 11.15 10.37
N PHE A 72 -11.67 10.18 11.03
CA PHE A 72 -12.19 8.94 10.43
C PHE A 72 -13.73 8.97 10.33
N CYS A 73 -14.44 8.42 11.31
CA CYS A 73 -15.90 8.47 11.35
C CYS A 73 -16.37 9.79 11.98
N PRO A 74 -17.26 10.57 11.32
CA PRO A 74 -17.89 11.71 11.99
C PRO A 74 -18.83 11.21 13.08
N GLN A 75 -18.95 11.93 14.20
CA GLN A 75 -19.83 11.50 15.29
C GLN A 75 -21.31 11.73 14.96
N THR A 76 -21.59 12.76 14.16
CA THR A 76 -22.94 13.15 13.75
C THR A 76 -22.96 13.56 12.28
N LEU A 77 -24.15 13.62 11.68
CA LEU A 77 -24.32 14.11 10.29
C LEU A 77 -23.93 15.59 10.09
N ASP A 78 -23.73 16.37 11.15
CA ASP A 78 -23.28 17.76 11.05
C ASP A 78 -21.75 17.90 11.02
N GLU A 79 -21.03 16.79 11.22
CA GLU A 79 -19.57 16.73 11.14
C GLU A 79 -19.12 16.10 9.82
N THR A 80 -17.84 16.26 9.51
CA THR A 80 -17.20 15.62 8.35
C THR A 80 -16.11 14.67 8.86
N GLY A 81 -16.17 13.40 8.47
CA GLY A 81 -15.21 12.38 8.83
C GLY A 81 -13.96 12.43 7.95
N GLY A 82 -13.54 11.30 7.39
CA GLY A 82 -12.47 11.19 6.42
C GLY A 82 -12.99 11.01 4.99
N ILE A 83 -12.54 9.97 4.30
CA ILE A 83 -12.96 9.63 2.94
C ILE A 83 -13.34 8.16 2.82
N TRP A 84 -14.08 7.82 1.76
CA TRP A 84 -14.33 6.44 1.37
C TRP A 84 -14.60 6.30 -0.13
N ALA A 85 -14.06 5.26 -0.74
CA ALA A 85 -14.34 4.90 -2.12
C ALA A 85 -15.54 3.94 -2.18
N TRP A 86 -16.71 4.49 -2.48
CA TRP A 86 -17.94 3.73 -2.60
C TRP A 86 -18.01 3.00 -3.95
N ASP A 87 -18.30 1.71 -3.92
CA ASP A 87 -18.27 0.80 -5.08
C ASP A 87 -19.67 0.34 -5.55
N GLY A 88 -20.73 0.94 -5.01
CA GLY A 88 -22.12 0.61 -5.32
C GLY A 88 -22.75 1.45 -6.43
N GLU A 89 -24.08 1.58 -6.37
CA GLU A 89 -24.80 2.54 -7.21
C GLU A 89 -24.31 3.95 -6.87
N ASP A 90 -24.05 4.77 -7.89
CA ASP A 90 -23.33 6.05 -7.76
C ASP A 90 -21.91 5.89 -7.19
N ALA A 91 -21.13 4.93 -7.71
CA ALA A 91 -19.74 4.72 -7.30
C ALA A 91 -18.84 5.96 -7.49
N GLY A 92 -17.90 6.15 -6.57
CA GLY A 92 -16.92 7.24 -6.57
C GLY A 92 -16.22 7.40 -5.23
N LEU A 93 -15.23 8.29 -5.18
CA LEU A 93 -14.64 8.73 -3.92
C LEU A 93 -15.50 9.81 -3.28
N TYR A 94 -15.78 9.66 -2.00
CA TYR A 94 -16.62 10.58 -1.23
C TYR A 94 -15.93 11.08 0.02
N ARG A 95 -16.23 12.33 0.36
CA ARG A 95 -16.09 12.85 1.72
C ARG A 95 -17.14 12.19 2.61
N LEU A 96 -16.76 11.77 3.81
CA LEU A 96 -17.72 11.25 4.79
C LEU A 96 -18.48 12.42 5.44
N ASP A 97 -19.50 12.91 4.75
CA ASP A 97 -20.35 14.01 5.20
C ASP A 97 -21.85 13.64 5.15
N ARG A 98 -22.71 14.58 5.52
CA ARG A 98 -24.17 14.42 5.46
C ARG A 98 -24.66 13.90 4.11
N ALA A 99 -24.20 14.49 3.02
CA ALA A 99 -24.71 14.17 1.69
C ALA A 99 -24.37 12.72 1.31
N PHE A 100 -23.17 12.27 1.67
CA PHE A 100 -22.76 10.89 1.46
C PHE A 100 -23.61 9.89 2.28
N PHE A 101 -23.79 10.13 3.59
CA PHE A 101 -24.58 9.21 4.42
C PHE A 101 -26.07 9.22 4.07
N GLU A 102 -26.63 10.37 3.70
CA GLU A 102 -28.02 10.44 3.20
C GLU A 102 -28.15 9.67 1.87
N MET A 103 -27.16 9.76 0.98
CA MET A 103 -27.11 8.94 -0.25
C MET A 103 -27.10 7.45 0.08
N LEU A 104 -26.21 6.98 0.97
CA LEU A 104 -26.15 5.58 1.38
C LEU A 104 -27.47 5.08 1.99
N ALA A 105 -28.14 5.91 2.78
CA ALA A 105 -29.46 5.58 3.34
C ALA A 105 -30.51 5.36 2.24
N THR A 106 -30.48 6.16 1.15
CA THR A 106 -31.37 5.92 -0.01
C THR A 106 -31.10 4.59 -0.72
N LEU A 107 -29.87 4.10 -0.63
CA LEU A 107 -29.44 2.80 -1.17
C LEU A 107 -29.65 1.63 -0.19
N GLY A 108 -30.24 1.90 0.98
CA GLY A 108 -30.55 0.89 2.00
C GLY A 108 -29.44 0.65 3.03
N PHE A 109 -28.38 1.47 3.02
CA PHE A 109 -27.30 1.42 4.01
C PHE A 109 -27.45 2.58 4.99
N ASP A 110 -28.27 2.39 6.02
CA ASP A 110 -28.47 3.38 7.08
C ASP A 110 -27.42 3.20 8.18
N PHE A 111 -26.54 4.20 8.31
CA PHE A 111 -25.47 4.27 9.30
C PHE A 111 -25.84 5.10 10.53
N THR A 112 -27.06 5.64 10.62
CA THR A 112 -27.46 6.57 11.68
C THR A 112 -28.36 5.93 12.74
N ASP A 113 -28.45 6.54 13.92
CA ASP A 113 -29.47 6.26 14.93
C ASP A 113 -30.64 7.26 14.88
N GLU A 114 -31.65 7.10 15.74
CA GLU A 114 -32.84 7.98 15.79
C GLU A 114 -32.51 9.46 16.11
N GLY A 115 -31.27 9.78 16.50
CA GLY A 115 -30.79 11.12 16.84
C GLY A 115 -29.78 11.70 15.86
N ASP A 116 -29.66 11.16 14.64
CA ASP A 116 -28.68 11.55 13.62
C ASP A 116 -27.20 11.36 14.05
N ASN A 117 -26.95 10.50 15.05
CA ASN A 117 -25.58 10.08 15.40
C ASN A 117 -25.17 8.93 14.49
N LEU A 118 -23.90 8.88 14.07
CA LEU A 118 -23.39 7.74 13.32
C LEU A 118 -23.16 6.55 14.25
N ASN A 119 -23.60 5.37 13.80
CA ASN A 119 -23.26 4.10 14.41
C ASN A 119 -21.77 3.80 14.16
N ILE A 120 -20.92 4.07 15.14
CA ILE A 120 -19.48 3.79 15.08
C ILE A 120 -19.16 2.50 15.83
N SER A 121 -18.26 1.68 15.29
CA SER A 121 -17.81 0.44 15.95
C SER A 121 -16.31 0.24 15.82
N ASP A 122 -15.69 -0.19 16.91
CA ASP A 122 -14.30 -0.64 16.92
C ASP A 122 -14.25 -2.13 16.53
N PRO A 123 -13.77 -2.48 15.32
CA PRO A 123 -13.70 -3.86 14.87
C PRO A 123 -12.72 -4.71 15.71
N SER A 124 -11.84 -4.10 16.50
CA SER A 124 -10.96 -4.82 17.42
C SER A 124 -11.69 -5.37 18.64
N ALA A 125 -12.79 -4.72 19.04
CA ALA A 125 -13.58 -5.06 20.22
C ALA A 125 -14.65 -6.12 19.96
N GLY A 126 -14.88 -6.49 18.69
CA GLY A 126 -15.82 -7.53 18.28
C GLY A 126 -16.63 -7.14 17.06
N ARG A 127 -17.65 -7.96 16.76
CA ARG A 127 -18.54 -7.70 15.62
C ARG A 127 -19.48 -6.53 15.93
N PRO A 128 -19.70 -5.60 14.98
CA PRO A 128 -20.71 -4.56 15.13
C PRO A 128 -22.11 -5.11 15.45
N VAL A 129 -22.86 -4.35 16.25
CA VAL A 129 -24.23 -4.72 16.68
C VAL A 129 -25.28 -4.21 15.69
N SER A 130 -25.09 -3.00 15.16
CA SER A 130 -25.97 -2.42 14.15
C SER A 130 -25.69 -3.04 12.77
N ASP A 131 -26.71 -3.04 11.90
CA ASP A 131 -26.62 -3.63 10.56
C ASP A 131 -25.57 -2.91 9.70
N HIS A 132 -25.44 -1.59 9.85
CA HIS A 132 -24.39 -0.80 9.22
C HIS A 132 -23.69 0.09 10.23
N THR A 133 -22.36 0.09 10.18
CA THR A 133 -21.52 0.89 11.09
C THR A 133 -20.31 1.43 10.38
N CYS A 134 -19.95 2.66 10.71
CA CYS A 134 -18.65 3.21 10.39
C CYS A 134 -17.62 2.56 11.33
N LEU A 135 -16.56 1.98 10.78
CA LEU A 135 -15.53 1.26 11.53
C LEU A 135 -14.37 2.21 11.83
N GLU A 136 -13.99 2.26 13.10
CA GLU A 136 -12.86 3.04 13.59
C GLU A 136 -12.18 2.24 14.71
N ALA A 137 -11.04 1.62 14.39
CA ALA A 137 -10.32 0.79 15.35
C ALA A 137 -9.45 1.62 16.30
N ALA A 138 -9.35 1.17 17.55
CA ALA A 138 -8.46 1.79 18.53
C ALA A 138 -6.99 1.41 18.29
N GLU A 139 -6.08 2.33 18.61
CA GLU A 139 -4.64 2.08 18.60
C GLU A 139 -4.24 1.07 19.69
N ASP A 140 -3.33 0.14 19.36
CA ASP A 140 -2.58 -0.66 20.32
C ASP A 140 -1.11 -0.26 20.25
N THR A 141 -0.69 0.58 21.19
CA THR A 141 0.66 1.17 21.20
C THR A 141 1.77 0.15 21.48
N THR A 142 1.42 -1.09 21.79
CA THR A 142 2.38 -2.17 22.07
C THR A 142 2.71 -3.00 20.84
N VAL A 143 2.02 -2.76 19.73
CA VAL A 143 2.23 -3.50 18.48
C VAL A 143 3.51 -3.06 17.79
N GLU A 144 4.25 -4.08 17.36
CA GLU A 144 5.46 -3.95 16.54
C GLU A 144 5.30 -4.83 15.31
N MET A 145 5.91 -4.39 14.21
CA MET A 145 5.84 -5.06 12.92
C MET A 145 7.25 -5.24 12.36
N THR A 146 7.50 -6.44 11.85
CA THR A 146 8.73 -6.77 11.13
C THR A 146 8.43 -6.80 9.64
N VAL A 147 9.20 -6.03 8.88
CA VAL A 147 9.05 -5.88 7.44
C VAL A 147 10.33 -6.31 6.74
N LEU A 148 10.22 -7.02 5.61
CA LEU A 148 11.34 -7.36 4.73
C LEU A 148 11.07 -6.84 3.32
N ILE A 149 12.04 -6.12 2.77
CA ILE A 149 12.00 -5.62 1.39
C ILE A 149 13.30 -6.02 0.68
N PRO A 150 13.25 -6.74 -0.47
CA PRO A 150 14.45 -7.05 -1.24
C PRO A 150 15.21 -5.78 -1.65
N VAL A 151 16.52 -5.71 -1.39
CA VAL A 151 17.35 -4.54 -1.79
C VAL A 151 17.86 -4.62 -3.22
N ALA A 152 17.55 -5.71 -3.92
CA ALA A 152 17.84 -5.89 -5.33
C ALA A 152 16.61 -6.53 -5.97
N PRO A 153 15.63 -5.72 -6.42
CA PRO A 153 14.38 -6.21 -6.99
C PRO A 153 14.63 -7.10 -8.20
N GLN A 154 13.88 -8.19 -8.28
CA GLN A 154 13.94 -9.14 -9.38
C GLN A 154 12.60 -9.16 -10.08
N GLN A 155 12.59 -9.04 -11.40
CA GLN A 155 11.37 -9.18 -12.19
C GLN A 155 10.77 -10.58 -11.98
N ALA A 156 9.47 -10.64 -11.69
CA ALA A 156 8.76 -11.89 -11.53
C ALA A 156 8.37 -12.49 -12.89
N GLU A 157 8.28 -13.82 -12.97
CA GLU A 157 7.74 -14.52 -14.14
C GLU A 157 6.23 -14.26 -14.34
N SER A 158 5.53 -13.94 -13.25
CA SER A 158 4.11 -13.60 -13.22
C SER A 158 3.88 -12.45 -12.24
N LEU A 159 3.04 -11.49 -12.64
CA LEU A 159 2.64 -10.38 -11.78
C LEU A 159 1.91 -10.87 -10.53
N THR A 160 2.14 -10.22 -9.39
CA THR A 160 1.32 -10.42 -8.20
C THR A 160 0.13 -9.48 -8.24
N ASP A 161 -1.09 -10.01 -8.36
CA ASP A 161 -2.32 -9.23 -8.26
C ASP A 161 -2.50 -8.66 -6.84
N LEU A 162 -2.74 -7.35 -6.74
CA LEU A 162 -3.01 -6.65 -5.49
C LEU A 162 -4.52 -6.43 -5.35
N GLY A 163 -5.25 -7.52 -5.09
CA GLY A 163 -6.67 -7.44 -4.75
C GLY A 163 -6.92 -6.85 -3.36
N THR A 164 -8.13 -7.04 -2.83
CA THR A 164 -8.51 -6.59 -1.48
C THR A 164 -7.55 -7.14 -0.41
N VAL A 165 -7.19 -6.32 0.57
CA VAL A 165 -6.30 -6.64 1.71
C VAL A 165 -4.93 -7.20 1.30
N ALA A 166 -4.46 -6.91 0.10
CA ALA A 166 -3.13 -7.32 -0.36
C ALA A 166 -2.02 -6.44 0.23
N LYS A 167 -0.85 -7.05 0.39
CA LYS A 167 0.37 -6.42 0.91
C LYS A 167 1.09 -5.67 -0.21
N VAL A 168 1.11 -4.34 -0.15
CA VAL A 168 1.69 -3.49 -1.20
C VAL A 168 3.14 -3.16 -0.87
N GLY A 169 3.42 -2.55 0.28
CA GLY A 169 4.76 -2.09 0.62
C GLY A 169 4.91 -1.41 1.97
N LEU A 170 5.97 -0.62 2.11
CA LEU A 170 6.27 0.23 3.27
C LEU A 170 6.53 1.66 2.79
N ALA A 171 5.82 2.62 3.39
CA ALA A 171 6.05 4.04 3.14
C ALA A 171 7.33 4.53 3.84
N LEU A 172 7.90 5.63 3.35
CA LEU A 172 9.11 6.22 3.94
C LEU A 172 8.90 6.68 5.38
N ASP A 173 7.68 6.98 5.79
CA ASP A 173 7.33 7.29 7.19
C ASP A 173 7.30 6.04 8.09
N GLY A 174 7.57 4.84 7.57
CA GLY A 174 7.52 3.58 8.30
C GLY A 174 6.12 2.97 8.44
N VAL A 175 5.10 3.58 7.82
CA VAL A 175 3.73 3.06 7.81
C VAL A 175 3.57 1.99 6.72
N PRO A 176 3.04 0.80 7.05
CA PRO A 176 2.74 -0.22 6.05
C PRO A 176 1.67 0.22 5.04
N ILE A 177 1.75 -0.30 3.81
CA ILE A 177 0.83 0.02 2.72
C ILE A 177 0.09 -1.25 2.29
N PHE A 178 -1.23 -1.18 2.25
CA PHE A 178 -2.11 -2.27 1.84
C PHE A 178 -3.05 -1.82 0.72
N ALA A 179 -3.45 -2.78 -0.10
CA ALA A 179 -4.45 -2.57 -1.14
C ALA A 179 -5.85 -2.48 -0.51
N ASP A 180 -6.87 -2.25 -1.33
CA ASP A 180 -8.22 -1.88 -0.92
C ASP A 180 -8.79 -2.63 0.29
N ALA A 181 -9.49 -1.89 1.13
CA ALA A 181 -10.29 -2.44 2.21
C ALA A 181 -11.55 -3.16 1.66
N PRO A 182 -12.15 -4.09 2.41
CA PRO A 182 -13.34 -4.81 1.96
C PRO A 182 -14.52 -3.89 1.62
N SER A 183 -15.23 -4.23 0.54
CA SER A 183 -16.42 -3.52 0.07
C SER A 183 -17.53 -3.47 1.12
N VAL A 184 -18.15 -2.29 1.27
CA VAL A 184 -19.32 -2.07 2.14
C VAL A 184 -20.51 -2.90 1.67
N LEU A 185 -20.64 -3.14 0.37
CA LEU A 185 -21.69 -4.01 -0.18
C LEU A 185 -21.60 -5.45 0.33
N GLN A 186 -20.38 -5.89 0.70
CA GLN A 186 -20.13 -7.25 1.19
C GLN A 186 -20.24 -7.33 2.71
N THR A 187 -19.73 -6.33 3.42
CA THR A 187 -19.61 -6.34 4.88
C THR A 187 -20.80 -5.70 5.58
N GLY A 188 -21.48 -4.75 4.94
CA GLY A 188 -22.42 -3.82 5.56
C GLY A 188 -21.75 -2.70 6.38
N HIS A 189 -20.42 -2.72 6.51
CA HIS A 189 -19.68 -1.83 7.40
C HIS A 189 -18.62 -1.05 6.63
N LEU A 190 -18.47 0.22 6.94
CA LEU A 190 -17.61 1.16 6.23
C LEU A 190 -16.28 1.35 6.98
N PRO A 191 -15.14 0.85 6.49
CA PRO A 191 -13.84 1.09 7.10
C PRO A 191 -13.30 2.47 6.73
N ALA A 192 -13.62 3.47 7.54
CA ALA A 192 -13.34 4.86 7.22
C ALA A 192 -11.82 5.11 7.14
N LEU A 193 -11.40 5.73 6.04
CA LEU A 193 -10.03 6.24 5.88
C LEU A 193 -10.00 7.70 6.31
N ASP A 194 -8.88 8.16 6.83
CA ASP A 194 -8.65 9.59 7.00
C ASP A 194 -8.43 10.33 5.68
N THR A 195 -8.27 11.65 5.71
CA THR A 195 -8.06 12.45 4.48
C THR A 195 -6.71 12.20 3.81
N CYS A 196 -5.80 11.48 4.46
CA CYS A 196 -4.55 11.03 3.85
C CYS A 196 -4.64 9.59 3.32
N GLY A 197 -5.80 8.93 3.47
CA GLY A 197 -6.08 7.62 2.92
C GLY A 197 -5.58 6.46 3.76
N GLY A 198 -5.47 6.61 5.09
CA GLY A 198 -5.12 5.52 5.99
C GLY A 198 -6.08 5.37 7.16
N HIS A 199 -5.91 4.28 7.92
CA HIS A 199 -6.72 3.96 9.11
C HIS A 199 -6.01 2.95 10.01
N ILE A 200 -6.60 2.66 11.17
CA ILE A 200 -6.10 1.68 12.12
C ILE A 200 -6.63 0.29 11.76
N ASP A 201 -5.73 -0.69 11.60
CA ASP A 201 -6.05 -2.10 11.44
C ASP A 201 -6.75 -2.62 12.72
N PRO A 202 -7.65 -3.63 12.65
CA PRO A 202 -8.21 -4.25 13.86
C PRO A 202 -7.17 -4.81 14.83
N GLY A 203 -5.93 -5.02 14.39
CA GLY A 203 -4.76 -5.35 15.20
C GLY A 203 -4.13 -4.17 15.95
N GLY A 204 -4.59 -2.93 15.75
CA GLY A 204 -4.20 -1.74 16.52
C GLY A 204 -3.06 -0.89 15.95
N TRP A 205 -2.70 -1.09 14.68
CA TRP A 205 -1.60 -0.35 14.01
C TRP A 205 -2.11 0.38 12.77
N TYR A 206 -1.52 1.54 12.48
CA TYR A 206 -1.93 2.41 11.39
C TYR A 206 -1.35 1.95 10.04
N HIS A 207 -2.12 2.09 8.97
CA HIS A 207 -1.68 1.76 7.62
C HIS A 207 -2.33 2.60 6.53
N TRP A 208 -1.64 2.69 5.40
CA TRP A 208 -2.08 3.41 4.22
C TRP A 208 -2.82 2.50 3.24
N HIS A 209 -3.88 3.04 2.63
CA HIS A 209 -4.55 2.54 1.42
C HIS A 209 -4.36 3.47 0.21
N ALA A 210 -3.52 4.49 0.36
CA ALA A 210 -3.23 5.48 -0.66
C ALA A 210 -1.78 5.95 -0.56
N THR A 211 -1.24 6.48 -1.67
CA THR A 211 -0.04 7.29 -1.65
C THR A 211 -0.35 8.64 -1.00
N ALA A 212 -0.15 8.73 0.32
CA ALA A 212 -0.52 9.89 1.13
C ALA A 212 0.22 11.18 0.72
N THR A 213 1.36 11.07 0.05
CA THR A 213 2.12 12.21 -0.48
C THR A 213 1.56 12.77 -1.80
N ASP A 214 0.56 12.13 -2.43
CA ASP A 214 -0.04 12.60 -3.69
C ASP A 214 -1.57 12.43 -3.75
N ILE A 215 -2.22 12.16 -2.62
CA ILE A 215 -3.67 11.92 -2.59
C ILE A 215 -4.48 13.17 -2.94
N ASN A 216 -3.93 14.37 -2.73
CA ASN A 216 -4.61 15.62 -3.12
C ASN A 216 -4.80 15.75 -4.64
N SER A 217 -3.98 15.07 -5.46
CA SER A 217 -4.20 15.02 -6.91
C SER A 217 -5.49 14.24 -7.24
N VAL A 218 -5.78 13.18 -6.48
CA VAL A 218 -7.01 12.39 -6.58
C VAL A 218 -8.22 13.23 -6.19
N PHE A 219 -8.16 13.94 -5.05
CA PHE A 219 -9.26 14.82 -4.63
C PHE A 219 -9.57 15.90 -5.68
N SER A 220 -8.53 16.48 -6.28
CA SER A 220 -8.67 17.45 -7.35
C SER A 220 -9.29 16.84 -8.62
N HIS A 221 -8.88 15.63 -8.99
CA HIS A 221 -9.40 14.93 -10.17
C HIS A 221 -10.87 14.48 -9.98
N GLU A 222 -11.21 13.97 -8.80
CA GLU A 222 -12.54 13.44 -8.48
C GLU A 222 -13.51 14.49 -7.91
N ASN A 223 -13.05 15.72 -7.68
CA ASN A 223 -13.81 16.83 -7.09
C ASN A 223 -14.33 16.54 -5.67
N VAL A 224 -13.47 15.97 -4.83
CA VAL A 224 -13.74 15.70 -3.41
C VAL A 224 -13.21 16.84 -2.55
N ASP A 225 -14.05 17.40 -1.68
CA ASP A 225 -13.66 18.45 -0.72
C ASP A 225 -12.94 17.83 0.49
N ALA A 226 -11.69 17.45 0.28
CA ALA A 226 -10.79 16.90 1.28
C ALA A 226 -9.36 17.42 1.06
N ASP A 227 -8.57 17.44 2.13
CA ASP A 227 -7.17 17.84 2.09
C ASP A 227 -6.37 16.94 3.04
N CYS A 228 -5.34 16.30 2.53
CA CYS A 228 -4.38 15.60 3.36
C CYS A 228 -3.43 16.60 4.01
N ALA A 229 -3.30 16.54 5.33
CA ALA A 229 -2.45 17.45 6.10
C ALA A 229 -0.94 17.21 5.90
N LEU A 230 -0.56 16.09 5.27
CA LEU A 230 0.83 15.76 4.98
C LEU A 230 1.35 16.56 3.78
N PRO A 231 2.66 16.85 3.70
CA PRO A 231 3.26 17.46 2.53
C PRO A 231 2.94 16.68 1.24
N GLN A 232 2.39 17.39 0.25
CA GLN A 232 2.01 16.83 -1.04
C GLN A 232 3.06 17.11 -2.12
N SER A 233 3.36 16.10 -2.93
CA SER A 233 4.20 16.18 -4.12
C SER A 233 3.90 15.00 -5.05
N SER A 234 3.45 15.31 -6.27
CA SER A 234 3.12 14.31 -7.28
C SER A 234 4.33 13.56 -7.84
N SER A 235 5.56 13.99 -7.56
CA SER A 235 6.77 13.32 -8.03
C SER A 235 7.61 12.72 -6.90
N ALA A 236 7.15 12.82 -5.65
CA ALA A 236 7.92 12.34 -4.51
C ALA A 236 7.94 10.81 -4.45
N LEU A 237 9.07 10.26 -4.01
CA LEU A 237 9.14 8.88 -3.53
C LEU A 237 8.26 8.77 -2.29
N PHE A 238 7.27 7.89 -2.34
CA PHE A 238 6.38 7.60 -1.22
C PHE A 238 6.88 6.43 -0.36
N GLY A 239 7.44 5.42 -1.00
CA GLY A 239 7.87 4.20 -0.32
C GLY A 239 8.40 3.15 -1.29
N TYR A 240 8.56 1.93 -0.77
CA TYR A 240 9.00 0.77 -1.54
C TYR A 240 7.95 -0.33 -1.44
N ALA A 241 7.60 -0.92 -2.58
CA ALA A 241 6.76 -2.10 -2.63
C ALA A 241 7.49 -3.30 -2.02
N PHE A 242 6.77 -4.33 -1.58
CA PHE A 242 7.40 -5.50 -0.95
C PHE A 242 8.21 -6.39 -1.91
N ASP A 243 8.18 -6.09 -3.21
CA ASP A 243 9.09 -6.67 -4.20
C ASP A 243 10.40 -5.87 -4.37
N GLY A 244 10.50 -4.73 -3.68
CA GLY A 244 11.66 -3.86 -3.61
C GLY A 244 11.66 -2.70 -4.60
N TYR A 245 10.71 -2.62 -5.52
CA TYR A 245 10.64 -1.48 -6.44
C TYR A 245 10.08 -0.23 -5.74
N ALA A 246 10.62 0.93 -6.10
CA ALA A 246 10.17 2.22 -5.58
C ALA A 246 8.75 2.56 -6.05
N MET A 247 8.01 3.28 -5.22
CA MET A 247 6.68 3.83 -5.52
C MET A 247 6.74 5.36 -5.40
N TYR A 248 6.45 6.04 -6.50
CA TYR A 248 6.39 7.51 -6.59
C TYR A 248 4.95 7.98 -6.71
N GLY A 249 4.72 9.29 -6.57
CA GLY A 249 3.46 9.92 -6.95
C GLY A 249 3.14 9.78 -8.45
N SER A 250 2.07 10.44 -8.89
CA SER A 250 1.50 10.34 -10.24
C SER A 250 2.35 10.90 -11.39
N THR A 251 3.45 11.59 -11.10
CA THR A 251 4.31 12.24 -12.09
C THR A 251 5.77 11.78 -12.00
N ASP A 252 6.47 11.86 -13.12
CA ASP A 252 7.92 11.71 -13.21
C ASP A 252 8.66 12.75 -12.38
N ALA A 253 9.96 12.54 -12.15
CA ALA A 253 10.84 13.47 -11.42
C ALA A 253 10.89 14.90 -11.99
N ASN A 254 10.48 15.10 -13.25
CA ASN A 254 10.39 16.41 -13.91
C ASN A 254 8.98 17.04 -13.82
N GLY A 255 8.02 16.37 -13.18
CA GLY A 255 6.62 16.79 -13.05
C GLY A 255 5.71 16.43 -14.24
N SER A 256 6.18 15.70 -15.26
CA SER A 256 5.33 15.23 -16.34
C SER A 256 4.58 13.95 -15.96
N LEU A 257 3.38 13.76 -16.53
CA LEU A 257 2.70 12.48 -16.45
C LEU A 257 3.44 11.45 -17.31
N PRO A 258 3.79 10.27 -16.78
CA PRO A 258 4.38 9.20 -17.56
C PRO A 258 3.39 8.71 -18.64
N THR A 259 3.91 8.33 -19.80
CA THR A 259 3.08 7.97 -20.98
C THR A 259 3.27 6.51 -21.44
N ASP A 260 4.12 5.78 -20.75
CA ASP A 260 4.62 4.45 -21.08
C ASP A 260 4.47 3.48 -19.89
N LEU A 261 3.50 3.75 -19.01
CA LEU A 261 3.16 2.89 -17.88
C LEU A 261 2.70 1.50 -18.35
N ASP A 262 3.15 0.47 -17.63
CA ASP A 262 2.71 -0.90 -17.78
C ASP A 262 1.41 -1.17 -17.02
N VAL A 263 0.98 -2.44 -17.01
CA VAL A 263 -0.27 -2.86 -16.39
C VAL A 263 -0.28 -2.72 -14.86
N CYS A 264 0.89 -2.67 -14.21
CA CYS A 264 1.01 -2.42 -12.77
C CYS A 264 1.21 -0.94 -12.47
N ASN A 265 0.99 -0.06 -13.45
CA ASN A 265 1.23 1.38 -13.34
C ASN A 265 2.70 1.72 -13.03
N GLY A 266 3.64 0.94 -13.56
CA GLY A 266 5.08 1.22 -13.46
C GLY A 266 5.76 1.35 -14.82
N HIS A 267 6.98 1.87 -14.82
CA HIS A 267 7.81 1.97 -16.02
C HIS A 267 9.30 1.99 -15.68
N THR A 268 10.18 2.03 -16.68
CA THR A 268 11.62 2.31 -16.46
C THR A 268 11.95 3.73 -16.88
N GLY A 269 12.29 4.57 -15.91
CA GLY A 269 12.53 6.00 -16.12
C GLY A 269 13.57 6.55 -15.16
N VAL A 270 14.04 7.78 -15.43
CA VAL A 270 14.94 8.50 -14.53
C VAL A 270 14.19 8.90 -13.27
N THR A 271 14.80 8.62 -12.11
CA THR A 271 14.26 9.01 -10.81
C THR A 271 15.24 9.92 -10.08
N GLU A 272 14.83 10.40 -8.90
CA GLU A 272 15.75 11.07 -7.97
C GLU A 272 16.94 10.17 -7.59
N GLN A 273 16.73 8.85 -7.56
CA GLN A 273 17.70 7.85 -7.11
C GLN A 273 18.57 7.30 -8.24
N SER A 274 18.02 7.20 -9.47
CA SER A 274 18.71 6.62 -10.62
C SER A 274 18.66 7.54 -11.85
N GLN A 275 19.78 8.22 -12.10
CA GLN A 275 19.98 9.02 -13.32
C GLN A 275 20.14 8.16 -14.59
N SER A 276 20.47 6.88 -14.44
CA SER A 276 20.51 5.90 -15.54
C SER A 276 19.15 5.27 -15.85
N GLY A 277 18.14 5.55 -15.03
CA GLY A 277 16.84 4.94 -15.08
C GLY A 277 16.72 3.67 -14.23
N GLU A 278 15.54 3.46 -13.66
CA GLU A 278 15.17 2.27 -12.90
C GLU A 278 13.69 1.96 -13.08
N TYR A 279 13.30 0.70 -12.87
CA TYR A 279 11.88 0.37 -12.83
C TYR A 279 11.27 0.85 -11.51
N HIS A 280 10.13 1.54 -11.60
CA HIS A 280 9.39 2.03 -10.44
C HIS A 280 7.90 2.14 -10.76
N TYR A 281 7.07 2.16 -9.72
CA TYR A 281 5.63 2.37 -9.84
C TYR A 281 5.27 3.84 -9.63
N HIS A 282 4.15 4.24 -10.22
CA HIS A 282 3.50 5.52 -9.96
C HIS A 282 2.18 5.32 -9.24
N ALA A 283 1.82 6.32 -8.43
CA ALA A 283 0.44 6.51 -8.01
C ALA A 283 -0.45 6.87 -9.21
N THR A 284 -1.76 6.63 -9.11
CA THR A 284 -2.72 7.06 -10.13
C THR A 284 -3.39 8.38 -9.72
N ALA A 285 -4.12 9.01 -10.64
CA ALA A 285 -4.93 10.19 -10.34
C ALA A 285 -6.35 9.83 -9.86
N GLN A 286 -6.64 8.55 -9.63
CA GLN A 286 -7.95 8.05 -9.20
C GLN A 286 -7.78 7.21 -7.93
N PHE A 287 -8.84 7.05 -7.14
CA PHE A 287 -8.81 6.16 -5.98
C PHE A 287 -9.19 4.72 -6.38
N PRO A 288 -8.49 3.67 -5.89
CA PRO A 288 -7.23 3.73 -5.13
C PRO A 288 -6.06 4.19 -6.01
N ASN A 289 -5.17 5.01 -5.44
CA ASN A 289 -4.01 5.54 -6.15
C ASN A 289 -2.74 4.72 -5.93
N LEU A 290 -2.87 3.45 -5.54
CA LEU A 290 -1.78 2.49 -5.40
C LEU A 290 -1.65 1.61 -6.65
N PRO A 291 -0.48 0.98 -6.88
CA PRO A 291 -0.31 0.00 -7.95
C PRO A 291 -1.31 -1.16 -7.82
N ALA A 292 -1.93 -1.58 -8.92
CA ALA A 292 -2.87 -2.70 -8.95
C ALA A 292 -2.18 -4.08 -8.93
N CYS A 293 -0.88 -4.13 -9.16
CA CYS A 293 -0.08 -5.35 -9.09
C CYS A 293 1.39 -5.05 -8.79
N LEU A 294 2.14 -6.10 -8.46
CA LEU A 294 3.60 -6.08 -8.31
C LEU A 294 4.27 -6.87 -9.42
N SER A 295 5.19 -6.22 -10.13
CA SER A 295 6.04 -6.74 -11.20
C SER A 295 7.26 -7.53 -10.69
N GLY A 296 7.63 -7.40 -9.42
CA GLY A 296 8.80 -8.06 -8.84
C GLY A 296 8.51 -9.23 -7.91
N VAL A 297 9.58 -9.91 -7.51
CA VAL A 297 9.53 -11.05 -6.58
C VAL A 297 9.67 -10.56 -5.14
N GLN A 298 8.66 -10.84 -4.32
CA GLN A 298 8.65 -10.50 -2.91
C GLN A 298 9.47 -11.48 -2.05
N ALA A 299 9.94 -11.01 -0.90
CA ALA A 299 10.42 -11.88 0.17
C ALA A 299 9.29 -12.74 0.77
N VAL A 300 9.62 -13.95 1.21
CA VAL A 300 8.75 -14.76 2.08
C VAL A 300 8.66 -14.07 3.43
N ASN A 301 7.46 -14.07 4.05
CA ASN A 301 7.20 -13.40 5.33
C ASN A 301 7.61 -11.92 5.34
N ASN A 302 7.41 -11.22 4.21
CA ASN A 302 7.70 -9.80 4.04
C ASN A 302 7.02 -8.85 5.04
N PHE A 303 6.04 -9.33 5.79
CA PHE A 303 5.34 -8.57 6.83
C PHE A 303 4.81 -9.53 7.89
N VAL A 304 5.18 -9.30 9.14
CA VAL A 304 4.72 -10.01 10.35
C VAL A 304 4.47 -9.00 11.46
N THR A 305 3.45 -9.21 12.29
CA THR A 305 3.13 -8.32 13.42
C THR A 305 2.98 -9.09 14.73
N THR A 306 3.27 -8.42 15.85
CA THR A 306 3.00 -8.92 17.22
C THR A 306 1.53 -8.81 17.62
N ALA A 307 0.70 -8.14 16.80
CA ALA A 307 -0.74 -8.01 17.03
C ALA A 307 -1.44 -9.37 17.16
N LYS A 308 -2.54 -9.40 17.91
CA LYS A 308 -3.32 -10.62 18.15
C LYS A 308 -4.17 -11.04 16.95
N GLN A 309 -4.48 -10.09 16.08
CA GLN A 309 -5.31 -10.22 14.87
C GLN A 309 -4.85 -9.21 13.83
N GLY A 310 -5.49 -9.23 12.65
CA GLY A 310 -5.09 -8.39 11.53
C GLY A 310 -4.08 -9.09 10.61
N ILE A 311 -3.77 -8.43 9.50
CA ILE A 311 -2.87 -8.99 8.49
C ILE A 311 -1.47 -9.19 9.11
N GLY A 312 -0.83 -10.32 8.82
CA GLY A 312 0.51 -10.64 9.32
C GLY A 312 0.58 -11.14 10.77
N SER A 313 -0.53 -11.17 11.50
CA SER A 313 -0.58 -11.77 12.84
C SER A 313 -0.55 -13.29 12.77
N ALA A 314 -0.07 -13.96 13.83
CA ALA A 314 -0.01 -15.43 13.88
C ALA A 314 -1.40 -16.10 13.80
N ASN A 315 -2.46 -15.37 14.17
CA ASN A 315 -3.86 -15.81 14.05
C ASN A 315 -4.58 -15.16 12.86
N GLY A 316 -3.88 -14.38 12.04
CA GLY A 316 -4.43 -13.69 10.89
C GLY A 316 -4.84 -14.72 9.84
N MET A 317 -6.11 -14.68 9.42
CA MET A 317 -6.55 -15.47 8.27
C MET A 317 -5.72 -15.05 7.06
N PRO A 318 -5.18 -15.99 6.25
CA PRO A 318 -4.63 -15.64 4.96
C PRO A 318 -5.72 -14.90 4.18
N GLY A 319 -5.40 -13.71 3.64
CA GLY A 319 -6.32 -13.03 2.72
C GLY A 319 -6.80 -14.00 1.64
N PRO A 320 -8.03 -13.85 1.12
CA PRO A 320 -8.54 -14.76 0.11
C PRO A 320 -7.57 -14.76 -1.07
N GLY A 321 -6.97 -15.93 -1.35
CA GLY A 321 -6.13 -16.10 -2.53
C GLY A 321 -6.93 -15.77 -3.80
N PRO A 322 -6.25 -15.41 -4.89
CA PRO A 322 -6.93 -15.10 -6.15
C PRO A 322 -7.71 -16.35 -6.59
N GLY A 323 -9.05 -16.28 -6.51
CA GLY A 323 -9.94 -17.29 -7.09
C GLY A 323 -10.80 -18.13 -6.14
N GLN A 324 -10.96 -17.78 -4.85
CA GLN A 324 -12.02 -18.39 -4.03
C GLN A 324 -12.94 -17.31 -3.43
N GLY A 325 -13.90 -16.86 -4.24
CA GLY A 325 -15.07 -16.17 -3.71
C GLY A 325 -15.86 -17.11 -2.79
N PRO A 326 -16.37 -16.66 -1.64
CA PRO A 326 -17.24 -17.48 -0.82
C PRO A 326 -18.55 -17.73 -1.58
N ASP A 327 -18.87 -19.01 -1.77
CA ASP A 327 -20.16 -19.47 -2.29
C ASP A 327 -21.25 -19.08 -1.27
N GLN A 328 -21.77 -17.87 -1.41
CA GLN A 328 -22.95 -17.40 -0.71
C GLN A 328 -24.10 -17.52 -1.70
N GLY A 329 -24.89 -18.58 -1.56
CA GLY A 329 -26.15 -18.75 -2.29
C GLY A 329 -27.03 -17.49 -2.18
N PRO A 330 -27.92 -17.27 -3.15
CA PRO A 330 -28.63 -16.00 -3.29
C PRO A 330 -29.49 -15.72 -2.06
N ARG A 331 -29.21 -14.61 -1.35
CA ARG A 331 -30.13 -14.07 -0.36
C ARG A 331 -31.28 -13.34 -1.07
N PRO A 332 -32.52 -13.46 -0.58
CA PRO A 332 -33.66 -12.81 -1.20
C PRO A 332 -33.55 -11.29 -1.01
N LYS A 333 -33.76 -10.55 -2.11
CA LYS A 333 -33.93 -9.10 -2.07
C LYS A 333 -35.23 -8.76 -1.29
N PRO A 334 -35.25 -7.66 -0.52
CA PRO A 334 -36.51 -7.02 -0.16
C PRO A 334 -37.23 -6.51 -1.42
#